data_AF-A0A0F0HFV7-F1
#
_entry.id   AF-A0A0F0HFV7-F1
#
_cell.length_a   1.000
_cell.length_b   1.000
_cell.length_c   1.000
_cell.angle_alpha   90.00
_cell.angle_beta   90.00
_cell.angle_gamma   90.00
#
_symmetry.space_group_name_H-M   'P 1'
#
loop_
_entity.id
_entity.type
_entity.pdbx_description
1 polymer ?
#
loop_
_entity_poly.entity_id
_entity_poly.type
_entity_poly.pdbx_seq_one_letter_code
_entity_poly.pdbx_strand_id
1 'polypeptide(L)'
;TRHLRYERTLGGLPVLGGDLVVHQDAKGRIQSADRAVEGKLALPSLTPKLSAAKAAANATGAVQATVGITKDEDSAALKEVGSTGKAELVVWAASGTPRLAYRTTVEGMRADGTPSRQQLVTDAASGEVLSTH
;
A
#
# COMPACT_ATOMS: atom_id res chain seq x y z
N THR A 1 -13.61 -26.71 6.99
CA THR A 1 -12.62 -25.79 7.57
C THR A 1 -13.06 -24.37 7.27
N ARG A 2 -12.89 -23.42 8.19
CA ARG A 2 -13.15 -22.00 7.94
C ARG A 2 -11.82 -21.27 7.85
N HIS A 3 -11.72 -20.31 6.93
CA HIS A 3 -10.56 -19.46 6.74
C HIS A 3 -10.96 -18.03 7.07
N LEU A 4 -10.34 -17.46 8.09
CA LEU A 4 -10.63 -16.11 8.58
C LEU A 4 -9.44 -15.22 8.29
N ARG A 5 -9.63 -14.22 7.42
CA ARG A 5 -8.61 -13.21 7.14
C ARG A 5 -8.74 -12.05 8.11
N TYR A 6 -7.64 -11.68 8.75
CA TYR A 6 -7.56 -10.55 9.67
C TYR A 6 -6.60 -9.51 9.13
N GLU A 7 -7.06 -8.25 9.12
CA GLU A 7 -6.19 -7.10 8.94
C GLU A 7 -5.57 -6.71 10.29
N ARG A 8 -4.31 -6.29 10.27
CA ARG A 8 -3.59 -5.87 11.48
C ARG A 8 -3.51 -4.35 11.56
N THR A 9 -3.48 -3.86 12.79
CA THR A 9 -3.16 -2.47 13.10
C THR A 9 -2.01 -2.38 14.08
N LEU A 10 -1.25 -1.28 14.03
CA LEU A 10 -0.22 -0.93 15.00
C LEU A 10 -0.40 0.53 15.42
N GLY A 11 -0.70 0.77 16.70
CA GLY A 11 -1.00 2.13 17.19
C GLY A 11 -2.17 2.79 16.45
N GLY A 12 -3.15 1.99 16.01
CA GLY A 12 -4.29 2.46 15.22
C GLY A 12 -4.02 2.58 13.72
N LEU A 13 -2.78 2.43 13.25
CA LEU A 13 -2.45 2.50 11.83
C LEU A 13 -2.65 1.15 11.14
N PRO A 14 -3.28 1.11 9.94
CA PRO A 14 -3.36 -0.10 9.14
C PRO A 14 -1.98 -0.65 8.76
N VAL A 15 -1.84 -1.98 8.77
CA VAL A 15 -0.60 -2.66 8.38
C VAL A 15 -0.77 -3.30 7.01
N LEU A 16 -0.12 -2.73 6.00
CA LEU A 16 -0.14 -3.23 4.63
C LEU A 16 0.88 -4.37 4.46
N GLY A 17 0.40 -5.51 3.95
CA GLY A 17 1.21 -6.73 3.80
C GLY A 17 1.52 -7.43 5.12
N GLY A 18 0.75 -7.16 6.18
CA GLY A 18 0.91 -7.79 7.49
C GLY A 18 -0.27 -8.65 7.91
N ASP A 19 -1.18 -9.00 7.02
CA ASP A 19 -2.38 -9.77 7.33
C ASP A 19 -2.06 -11.21 7.77
N LEU A 20 -3.07 -11.86 8.35
CA LEU A 20 -2.99 -13.27 8.73
C LEU A 20 -4.29 -13.99 8.39
N VAL A 21 -4.18 -15.28 8.07
CA VAL A 21 -5.31 -16.16 7.84
C VAL A 21 -5.32 -17.23 8.92
N VAL A 22 -6.42 -17.33 9.67
CA VAL A 22 -6.62 -18.38 10.69
C VAL A 22 -7.45 -19.51 10.11
N HIS A 23 -6.99 -20.75 10.32
CA HIS A 23 -7.66 -21.96 9.88
C HIS A 23 -8.38 -22.60 11.06
N GLN A 24 -9.70 -22.72 10.97
CA GLN A 24 -10.53 -23.32 12.02
C GLN A 24 -11.22 -24.59 11.54
N ASP A 25 -11.32 -25.57 12.43
CA ASP A 25 -12.11 -26.77 12.18
C ASP A 25 -13.62 -26.50 12.25
N ALA A 26 -14.44 -27.52 11.96
CA ALA A 26 -15.89 -27.40 12.00
C ALA A 26 -16.47 -27.08 13.40
N LYS A 27 -15.69 -27.31 14.47
CA LYS A 27 -16.04 -27.03 15.87
C LYS A 27 -15.49 -25.67 16.35
N GLY A 28 -14.85 -24.90 15.46
CA GLY A 28 -14.28 -23.58 15.78
C GLY A 28 -12.89 -23.62 16.43
N ARG A 29 -12.23 -24.79 16.53
CA ARG A 29 -10.87 -24.88 17.07
C ARG A 29 -9.86 -24.38 16.05
N ILE A 30 -8.94 -23.53 16.49
CA ILE A 30 -7.82 -23.05 15.66
C ILE A 30 -6.86 -24.21 15.40
N GLN A 31 -6.60 -24.50 14.13
CA GLN A 31 -5.68 -25.54 13.69
C GLN A 31 -4.30 -24.96 13.35
N SER A 32 -4.28 -23.84 12.62
CA SER A 32 -3.07 -23.16 12.18
C SER A 32 -3.35 -21.71 11.85
N ALA A 33 -2.29 -20.93 11.59
CA ALA A 33 -2.40 -19.58 11.06
C ALA A 33 -1.25 -19.26 10.11
N ASP A 34 -1.60 -18.78 8.92
CA ASP A 34 -0.66 -18.24 7.94
C ASP A 34 -0.45 -16.75 8.23
N ARG A 35 0.79 -16.28 8.22
CA ARG A 35 1.14 -14.89 8.57
C ARG A 35 1.99 -14.29 7.46
N ALA A 36 1.63 -13.09 6.99
CA ALA A 36 2.40 -12.39 5.97
C ALA A 36 3.75 -11.87 6.47
N VAL A 37 3.88 -11.63 7.78
CA VAL A 37 5.12 -11.15 8.42
C VAL A 37 5.47 -12.08 9.57
N GLU A 38 6.67 -12.66 9.50
CA GLU A 38 7.28 -13.39 10.60
C GLU A 38 7.97 -12.43 11.57
N GLY A 39 7.90 -12.70 12.87
CA GLY A 39 8.53 -11.88 13.90
C GLY A 39 7.68 -10.73 14.46
N LYS A 40 8.33 -9.84 15.22
CA LYS A 40 7.66 -8.76 15.96
C LYS A 40 7.45 -7.55 15.05
N LEU A 41 6.19 -7.18 14.85
CA LEU A 41 5.83 -5.91 14.22
C LEU A 41 6.06 -4.78 15.23
N ALA A 42 7.21 -4.11 15.16
CA ALA A 42 7.56 -2.99 16.02
C ALA A 42 8.32 -1.92 15.23
N LEU A 43 7.90 -0.66 15.41
CA LEU A 43 8.58 0.51 14.87
C LEU A 43 9.05 1.39 16.04
N PRO A 44 10.20 2.08 15.92
CA PRO A 44 10.71 2.95 16.98
C PRO A 44 9.87 4.21 17.20
N SER A 45 9.13 4.64 16.17
CA SER A 45 8.21 5.79 16.23
C SER A 45 7.11 5.64 15.19
N LEU A 46 5.93 6.18 15.50
CA LEU A 46 4.80 6.34 14.57
C LEU A 46 4.62 7.80 14.12
N THR A 47 5.63 8.64 14.37
CA THR A 47 5.63 10.04 13.92
C THR A 47 6.34 10.13 12.56
N PRO A 48 5.65 10.58 11.51
CA PRO A 48 6.27 10.76 10.20
C PRO A 48 7.21 11.96 10.19
N LYS A 49 8.33 11.87 9.46
CA LYS A 49 9.22 13.03 9.22
C LYS A 49 8.81 13.81 7.98
N LEU A 50 8.17 13.12 7.03
CA LEU A 50 7.59 13.69 5.83
C LEU A 50 6.14 14.10 6.09
N SER A 51 5.70 15.24 5.58
CA SER A 51 4.28 15.60 5.68
C SER A 51 3.43 14.78 4.70
N ALA A 52 2.18 14.55 5.06
CA ALA A 52 1.20 13.89 4.18
C ALA A 52 1.07 14.62 2.83
N ALA A 53 1.10 15.96 2.82
CA ALA A 53 1.04 16.75 1.59
C ALA A 53 2.25 16.50 0.67
N LYS A 54 3.46 16.40 1.25
CA LYS A 54 4.66 16.10 0.47
C LYS A 54 4.68 14.66 -0.03
N ALA A 55 4.17 13.70 0.77
CA ALA A 55 3.98 12.33 0.32
C ALA A 55 2.99 12.24 -0.85
N ALA A 56 1.88 12.97 -0.79
CA ALA A 56 0.91 13.04 -1.87
C ALA A 56 1.53 13.61 -3.15
N ALA A 57 2.27 14.73 -3.05
CA ALA A 57 2.98 15.32 -4.19
C ALA A 57 4.02 14.37 -4.80
N ASN A 58 4.79 13.65 -3.97
CA ASN A 58 5.75 12.65 -4.44
C ASN A 58 5.02 11.52 -5.21
N ALA A 59 3.88 11.05 -4.69
CA ALA A 59 3.09 10.03 -5.36
C ALA A 59 2.55 10.52 -6.72
N THR A 60 2.01 11.74 -6.79
CA THR A 60 1.57 12.34 -8.06
C THR A 60 2.73 12.42 -9.07
N GLY A 61 3.89 12.91 -8.64
CA GLY A 61 5.08 13.03 -9.49
C GLY A 61 5.58 11.67 -10.00
N ALA A 62 5.57 10.64 -9.14
CA ALA A 62 5.95 9.29 -9.52
C ALA A 62 5.00 8.69 -10.57
N VAL A 63 3.69 8.94 -10.47
CA VAL A 63 2.72 8.54 -11.48
C VAL A 63 2.88 9.34 -12.77
N GLN A 64 3.10 10.65 -12.67
CA GLN A 64 3.30 11.52 -13.82
C GLN A 64 4.52 11.12 -14.66
N ALA A 65 5.59 10.63 -14.01
CA ALA A 65 6.76 10.09 -14.68
C ALA A 65 6.47 8.81 -15.52
N THR A 66 5.32 8.18 -15.35
CA THR A 66 4.88 7.00 -16.11
C THR A 66 3.94 7.31 -17.27
N VAL A 67 3.58 8.59 -17.47
CA VAL A 67 2.73 9.01 -18.60
C VAL A 67 3.41 8.66 -19.92
N GLY A 68 2.66 8.07 -20.85
CA GLY A 68 3.15 7.60 -22.13
C GLY A 68 3.89 6.25 -22.07
N ILE A 69 4.12 5.69 -20.88
CA ILE A 69 4.77 4.39 -20.71
C ILE A 69 3.70 3.29 -20.64
N THR A 70 3.78 2.31 -21.53
CA THR A 70 3.04 1.05 -21.42
C THR A 70 3.77 0.12 -20.47
N LYS A 71 3.17 -0.17 -19.30
CA LYS A 71 3.72 -1.15 -18.35
C LYS A 71 3.46 -2.59 -18.78
N ASP A 72 2.31 -2.85 -19.39
CA ASP A 72 1.88 -4.16 -19.85
C ASP A 72 1.45 -4.06 -21.32
N GLU A 73 1.75 -5.09 -22.13
CA GLU A 73 1.40 -5.13 -23.55
C GLU A 73 -0.11 -5.02 -23.79
N ASP A 74 -0.91 -5.53 -22.85
CA ASP A 74 -2.37 -5.53 -22.89
C ASP A 74 -3.01 -4.24 -22.32
N SER A 75 -2.20 -3.27 -21.87
CA SER A 75 -2.70 -2.05 -21.24
C SER A 75 -2.29 -0.79 -22.01
N ALA A 76 -3.28 0.04 -22.35
CA ALA A 76 -3.02 1.36 -22.89
C ALA A 76 -2.18 2.20 -21.92
N ALA A 77 -1.25 2.98 -22.47
CA ALA A 77 -0.40 3.87 -21.69
C ALA A 77 -1.25 4.87 -20.89
N LEU A 78 -0.75 5.24 -19.70
CA LEU A 78 -1.33 6.36 -18.96
C LEU A 78 -1.18 7.62 -19.81
N LYS A 79 -2.28 8.33 -20.07
CA LYS A 79 -2.31 9.53 -20.89
C LYS A 79 -2.26 10.78 -20.01
N GLU A 80 -3.03 10.79 -18.93
CA GLU A 80 -3.21 11.96 -18.09
C GLU A 80 -3.27 11.56 -16.61
N VAL A 81 -2.66 12.39 -15.75
CA VAL A 81 -2.82 12.31 -14.30
C VAL A 81 -3.95 13.26 -13.89
N GLY A 82 -4.90 12.74 -13.14
CA GLY A 82 -6.07 13.46 -12.66
C GLY A 82 -5.92 13.87 -11.20
N SER A 83 -6.81 13.35 -10.36
CA SER A 83 -6.87 13.71 -8.94
C SER A 83 -5.84 12.95 -8.10
N THR A 84 -5.41 13.52 -6.98
CA THR A 84 -4.61 12.82 -5.97
C THR A 84 -5.34 12.85 -4.63
N GLY A 85 -5.57 11.66 -4.07
CA GLY A 85 -6.19 11.49 -2.77
C GLY A 85 -5.30 11.95 -1.61
N LYS A 86 -5.87 11.96 -0.41
CA LYS A 86 -5.09 12.23 0.81
C LYS A 86 -4.10 11.09 1.05
N ALA A 87 -2.89 11.45 1.48
CA ALA A 87 -1.89 10.48 1.92
C ALA A 87 -2.25 9.97 3.33
N GLU A 88 -2.58 8.69 3.42
CA GLU A 88 -2.97 8.03 4.67
C GLU A 88 -1.74 7.39 5.33
N LEU A 89 -1.52 7.67 6.62
CA LEU A 89 -0.41 7.07 7.35
C LEU A 89 -0.68 5.60 7.63
N VAL A 90 0.26 4.74 7.28
CA VAL A 90 0.17 3.28 7.37
C VAL A 90 1.50 2.68 7.85
N VAL A 91 1.46 1.41 8.25
CA VAL A 91 2.68 0.60 8.41
C VAL A 91 2.83 -0.26 7.17
N TRP A 92 3.94 -0.14 6.47
CA TRP A 92 4.30 -1.00 5.35
C TRP A 92 5.13 -2.17 5.84
N ALA A 93 4.67 -3.40 5.62
CA ALA A 93 5.37 -4.61 6.06
C ALA A 93 5.60 -5.64 4.95
N ALA A 94 5.12 -5.39 3.72
CA ALA A 94 5.20 -6.36 2.64
C ALA A 94 6.64 -6.68 2.18
N SER A 95 7.63 -5.82 2.49
CA SER A 95 9.05 -6.09 2.23
C SER A 95 9.74 -6.88 3.34
N GLY A 96 9.01 -7.35 4.37
CA GLY A 96 9.54 -8.09 5.51
C GLY A 96 10.22 -7.23 6.58
N THR A 97 10.58 -5.98 6.28
CA THR A 97 11.05 -4.99 7.26
C THR A 97 9.99 -3.91 7.45
N PRO A 98 9.25 -3.90 8.58
CA PRO A 98 8.19 -2.92 8.81
C PRO A 98 8.69 -1.48 8.85
N ARG A 99 8.04 -0.58 8.12
CA ARG A 99 8.35 0.87 8.06
C ARG A 99 7.09 1.71 8.13
N LEU A 100 7.24 2.95 8.60
CA LEU A 100 6.15 3.92 8.58
C LEU A 100 6.07 4.51 7.18
N ALA A 101 4.88 4.53 6.58
CA ALA A 101 4.69 4.95 5.20
C ALA A 101 3.36 5.70 5.03
N TYR A 102 3.21 6.31 3.86
CA TYR A 102 1.97 6.88 3.39
C TYR A 102 1.42 6.07 2.23
N ARG A 103 0.14 5.71 2.28
CA ARG A 103 -0.61 5.20 1.12
C ARG A 103 -1.33 6.37 0.45
N THR A 104 -1.10 6.55 -0.84
CA THR A 104 -1.75 7.58 -1.64
C THR A 104 -2.38 6.94 -2.86
N THR A 105 -3.61 7.34 -3.19
CA THR A 105 -4.25 6.97 -4.45
C THR A 105 -4.15 8.12 -5.43
N VAL A 106 -3.62 7.87 -6.63
CA VAL A 106 -3.53 8.83 -7.73
C VAL A 106 -4.41 8.31 -8.86
N GLU A 107 -5.35 9.14 -9.30
CA GLU A 107 -6.26 8.83 -10.40
C GLU A 107 -5.74 9.43 -11.71
N GLY A 108 -6.20 8.89 -12.83
CA GLY A 108 -5.83 9.36 -14.15
C GLY A 108 -6.66 8.72 -15.25
N MET A 109 -6.24 8.93 -16.49
CA MET A 109 -6.90 8.39 -17.67
C MET A 109 -5.88 7.75 -18.60
N ARG A 110 -6.19 6.56 -19.12
CA ARG A 110 -5.39 5.89 -20.15
C ARG A 110 -5.74 6.37 -21.56
N ALA A 111 -4.89 6.07 -22.53
CA ALA A 111 -5.06 6.51 -23.91
C ALA A 111 -6.33 5.97 -24.60
N ASP A 112 -6.85 4.82 -24.14
CA ASP A 112 -8.10 4.19 -24.59
C ASP A 112 -9.36 4.75 -23.89
N GLY A 113 -9.20 5.70 -22.97
CA GLY A 113 -10.29 6.26 -22.16
C GLY A 113 -10.62 5.45 -20.90
N THR A 114 -9.84 4.41 -20.58
CA THR A 114 -10.01 3.63 -19.35
C THR A 114 -9.51 4.44 -18.14
N PRO A 115 -10.32 4.66 -17.09
CA PRO A 115 -9.86 5.29 -15.86
C PRO A 115 -8.72 4.51 -15.21
N SER A 116 -7.70 5.23 -14.73
CA SER A 116 -6.59 4.68 -13.97
C SER A 116 -6.70 5.06 -12.50
N ARG A 117 -6.37 4.12 -11.62
CA ARG A 117 -6.26 4.34 -10.19
C ARG A 117 -5.01 3.61 -9.69
N GLN A 118 -3.96 4.37 -9.42
CA GLN A 118 -2.70 3.84 -8.92
C GLN A 118 -2.59 4.05 -7.42
N GLN A 119 -2.22 3.00 -6.70
CA GLN A 119 -1.92 3.07 -5.28
C GLN A 119 -0.41 3.07 -5.08
N LEU A 120 0.07 4.10 -4.40
CA LEU A 120 1.47 4.30 -4.11
C LEU A 120 1.69 4.22 -2.61
N VAL A 121 2.77 3.55 -2.23
CA VAL A 121 3.25 3.53 -0.86
C VAL A 121 4.56 4.29 -0.82
N THR A 122 4.64 5.36 -0.03
CA THR A 122 5.80 6.24 0.09
C THR A 122 6.34 6.21 1.51
N ASP A 123 7.63 5.98 1.70
CA ASP A 123 8.27 5.97 3.01
C ASP A 123 8.08 7.32 3.72
N ALA A 124 7.58 7.28 4.96
CA ALA A 124 7.20 8.48 5.71
C ALA A 124 8.41 9.20 6.35
N ALA A 125 9.62 8.68 6.18
CA ALA A 125 10.86 9.31 6.61
C ALA A 125 11.67 9.88 5.42
N SER A 126 11.91 9.08 4.38
CA SER A 126 12.73 9.46 3.23
C SER A 126 11.93 10.06 2.07
N GLY A 127 10.66 9.71 1.93
CA GLY A 127 9.85 10.05 0.75
C GLY A 127 10.09 9.17 -0.47
N GLU A 128 10.85 8.08 -0.31
CA GLU A 128 11.05 7.04 -1.33
C GLU A 128 9.74 6.30 -1.64
N VAL A 129 9.48 6.00 -2.92
CA VAL A 129 8.33 5.18 -3.32
C VAL A 129 8.70 3.71 -3.12
N LEU A 130 8.03 3.06 -2.15
CA LEU A 130 8.24 1.67 -1.77
C LEU A 130 7.47 0.69 -2.66
N SER A 131 6.31 1.10 -3.18
CA SER A 131 5.45 0.25 -4.00
C SER A 131 4.55 1.11 -4.89
N THR A 132 4.26 0.59 -6.09
CA THR A 132 3.23 1.13 -6.99
C THR A 132 2.38 -0.03 -7.50
N HIS A 133 1.06 0.07 -7.34
CA HIS A 133 0.07 -0.86 -7.88
C HIS A 133 -0.92 -0.13 -8.77
#